data_AF-A0A6A0GTC0-F1
#
_entry.id   AF-A0A6A0GTC0-F1
#
_cell.length_a   1.000
_cell.length_b   1.000
_cell.length_c   1.000
_cell.angle_alpha   90.00
_cell.angle_beta   90.00
_cell.angle_gamma   90.00
#
_symmetry.space_group_name_H-M   'P 1'
#
loop_
_entity.id
_entity.type
_entity.pdbx_description
1 polymer ?
#
loop_
_entity_poly.entity_id
_entity_poly.type
_entity_poly.pdbx_seq_one_letter_code
_entity_poly.pdbx_strand_id
1 'polypeptide(L)' 'MQTGGLIDHGHHGNKAHKALSETLELDAAVSAALEMVCLQETLVIVTADHGHSMSLNGYPGRHTDVLGLF' A
#
# COMPACT_ATOMS: atom_id res chain seq x y z
N MET A 1 2.08 5.89 -16.28
CA MET A 1 2.53 4.98 -15.20
C MET A 1 2.58 5.82 -13.93
N GLN A 2 1.74 5.48 -12.94
CA GLN A 2 1.76 6.09 -11.61
C GLN A 2 2.57 5.17 -10.68
N THR A 3 3.47 5.69 -9.87
CA THR A 3 4.32 4.87 -8.97
C THR A 3 4.16 5.30 -7.51
N GLY A 4 3.99 4.32 -6.61
CA GLY A 4 4.01 4.51 -5.15
C GLY A 4 5.42 4.37 -4.57
N GLY A 5 6.42 5.02 -5.16
CA GLY A 5 7.84 4.74 -4.89
C GLY A 5 8.29 4.99 -3.44
N LEU A 6 7.50 5.73 -2.66
CA LEU A 6 7.81 5.99 -1.25
C LEU A 6 7.43 4.85 -0.30
N ILE A 7 6.63 3.86 -0.76
CA ILE A 7 6.37 2.62 -0.04
C ILE A 7 7.68 1.87 0.21
N ASP A 8 8.47 1.70 -0.86
CA ASP A 8 9.80 1.10 -0.83
C ASP A 8 10.76 1.83 0.13
N HIS A 9 10.80 3.17 0.05
CA HIS A 9 11.62 3.98 0.95
C HIS A 9 11.18 3.85 2.42
N GLY A 10 9.88 3.71 2.66
CA GLY A 10 9.33 3.42 3.99
C GLY A 10 9.83 2.09 4.53
N HIS A 11 9.79 1.04 3.71
CA HIS A 11 10.30 -0.28 4.08
C HIS A 11 11.82 -0.33 4.26
N HIS A 12 12.61 0.29 3.38
CA HIS A 12 14.06 0.39 3.55
C HIS A 12 14.47 1.13 4.83
N GLY A 13 13.66 2.11 5.26
CA GLY A 13 13.84 2.80 6.52
C GLY A 13 13.29 2.07 7.74
N ASN A 14 12.71 0.87 7.60
CA ASN A 14 11.94 0.16 8.63
C ASN A 14 10.84 1.02 9.27
N LYS A 15 10.25 1.94 8.50
CA LYS A 15 9.19 2.86 8.95
C LYS A 15 7.84 2.35 8.47
N ALA A 16 7.30 1.35 9.16
CA ALA A 16 6.03 0.71 8.79
C ALA A 16 4.87 1.71 8.65
N HIS A 17 4.75 2.69 9.57
CA HIS A 17 3.76 3.76 9.45
C HIS A 17 3.87 4.48 8.11
N LYS A 18 5.09 4.88 7.70
CA LYS A 18 5.28 5.61 6.44
C LYS A 18 4.94 4.73 5.24
N ALA A 19 5.44 3.49 5.22
CA ALA A 19 5.17 2.57 4.12
C ALA A 19 3.66 2.33 3.95
N LEU A 20 2.93 2.08 5.04
CA LEU A 20 1.49 1.87 5.02
C LEU A 20 0.71 3.13 4.62
N SER A 21 1.11 4.31 5.08
CA SER A 21 0.49 5.57 4.65
C SER A 21 0.66 5.80 3.14
N GLU A 22 1.84 5.58 2.58
CA GLU A 22 2.08 5.73 1.13
C GLU A 22 1.31 4.68 0.32
N THR A 23 1.08 3.48 0.87
CA THR A 23 0.21 2.48 0.26
C THR A 23 -1.25 2.95 0.18
N LEU A 24 -1.75 3.67 1.19
CA LEU A 24 -3.09 4.26 1.15
C LEU A 24 -3.20 5.36 0.09
N GLU A 25 -2.15 6.17 -0.10
CA GLU A 25 -2.12 7.17 -1.18
C GLU A 25 -2.12 6.52 -2.57
N LEU A 26 -1.44 5.37 -2.74
CA LEU A 26 -1.51 4.58 -3.97
C LEU A 26 -2.92 4.04 -4.21
N ASP A 27 -3.59 3.53 -3.17
CA ASP A 27 -4.96 3.03 -3.24
C ASP A 27 -5.96 4.15 -3.62
N ALA A 28 -5.79 5.34 -3.04
CA ALA A 28 -6.58 6.51 -3.41
C ALA A 28 -6.37 6.91 -4.87
N ALA A 29 -5.13 6.88 -5.37
CA ALA A 29 -4.84 7.18 -6.77
C ALA A 29 -5.44 6.13 -7.73
N VAL A 30 -5.40 4.84 -7.37
CA VAL A 30 -6.05 3.76 -8.14
C VAL A 30 -7.56 3.97 -8.16
N SER A 31 -8.17 4.28 -7.02
CA SER A 31 -9.61 4.54 -6.92
C SER A 31 -10.03 5.71 -7.81
N ALA A 32 -9.31 6.84 -7.75
CA ALA A 32 -9.55 7.98 -8.62
C ALA A 32 -9.40 7.62 -10.11
N ALA A 33 -8.39 6.82 -10.47
CA ALA A 33 -8.22 6.36 -11.84
C ALA A 33 -9.39 5.50 -12.33
N LEU A 34 -9.90 4.60 -11.48
CA LEU A 34 -11.06 3.76 -11.81
C LEU A 34 -12.34 4.57 -12.03
N GLU A 35 -12.51 5.68 -11.32
CA GLU A 35 -13.65 6.60 -11.52
C GLU A 35 -13.56 7.40 -12.83
N MET A 36 -12.36 7.53 -13.41
CA MET A 36 -12.12 8.32 -14.62
C MET A 36 -12.16 7.51 -15.92
N VAL A 37 -12.14 6.17 -15.87
CA VAL A 37 -11.99 5.32 -17.06
C VAL A 37 -13.18 4.39 -17.30
N CYS A 38 -13.43 4.07 -18.57
CA CYS A 38 -14.38 3.04 -18.98
C CYS A 38 -13.70 1.67 -18.93
N LEU A 39 -14.08 0.82 -17.97
CA LEU A 39 -13.42 -0.49 -17.77
C LEU A 39 -13.68 -1.51 -18.89
N GLN A 40 -14.69 -1.28 -19.74
CA GLN A 40 -14.91 -2.11 -20.94
C GLN A 40 -13.85 -1.86 -22.01
N GLU A 41 -13.17 -0.72 -21.96
CA GLU A 41 -12.17 -0.29 -22.95
C GLU A 41 -10.78 -0.13 -22.33
N THR A 42 -10.68 -0.18 -20.99
CA THR A 42 -9.44 0.11 -20.25
C THR A 42 -9.09 -1.05 -19.32
N LEU A 43 -7.93 -1.66 -19.54
CA LEU A 43 -7.32 -2.60 -18.60
C LEU A 43 -6.45 -1.84 -17.59
N VAL A 44 -6.77 -1.98 -16.30
CA VAL A 44 -5.97 -1.43 -15.20
C VAL A 44 -5.21 -2.57 -14.52
N ILE A 45 -3.89 -2.42 -14.39
CA ILE A 45 -3.02 -3.38 -13.70
C ILE A 45 -2.33 -2.66 -12.54
N VAL A 46 -2.41 -3.26 -11.35
CA VAL A 46 -1.69 -2.82 -10.15
C VAL A 46 -0.79 -3.96 -9.71
N THR A 47 0.49 -3.68 -9.51
CA THR A 47 1.48 -4.66 -9.08
C THR A 47 2.57 -3.97 -8.27
N ALA A 48 3.38 -4.76 -7.58
CA ALA A 48 4.68 -4.34 -7.09
C ALA A 48 5.78 -4.83 -8.06
N ASP A 49 6.91 -4.15 -8.06
CA ASP A 49 8.15 -4.57 -8.72
C ASP A 49 8.93 -5.59 -7.88
N HIS A 50 8.88 -5.45 -6.55
CA HIS A 50 9.34 -6.42 -5.57
C HIS A 50 8.62 -6.27 -4.22
N GLY A 51 8.99 -7.09 -3.23
CA GLY A 51 8.54 -6.96 -1.85
C GLY A 51 9.69 -6.60 -0.89
N HIS A 52 9.36 -6.50 0.41
CA HIS A 52 10.31 -6.35 1.51
C HIS A 52 10.05 -7.38 2.60
N SER A 53 10.99 -7.52 3.55
CA SER A 53 10.90 -8.46 4.67
C SER A 53 9.93 -8.05 5.79
N MET A 54 9.00 -7.12 5.53
CA MET A 54 7.98 -6.74 6.51
C MET A 54 7.12 -7.97 6.87
N SER A 55 6.87 -8.14 8.17
CA SER A 55 5.93 -9.15 8.67
C SER A 55 4.97 -8.52 9.68
N LEU A 56 3.74 -9.01 9.70
CA LEU A 56 2.76 -8.73 10.75
C LEU A 56 2.70 -9.96 11.65
N ASN A 57 3.11 -9.81 12.91
CA ASN A 57 3.31 -10.91 13.84
C ASN A 57 2.62 -10.67 15.20
N GLY A 58 2.62 -11.69 16.05
CA GLY A 58 1.95 -11.70 17.35
C GLY A 58 0.53 -12.27 17.27
N TYR A 59 -0.26 -12.03 18.31
CA TYR A 59 -1.66 -12.47 18.40
C TYR A 59 -2.60 -11.28 18.70
N PRO A 60 -2.54 -10.19 17.91
CA PRO A 60 -3.41 -9.04 18.14
C PRO A 60 -4.88 -9.45 17.99
N GLY A 61 -5.74 -8.87 18.82
CA GLY A 61 -7.18 -9.01 18.66
C GLY A 61 -7.65 -8.34 17.36
N ARG A 62 -8.83 -8.71 16.90
CA ARG A 62 -9.48 -7.97 15.80
C ARG A 62 -9.71 -6.52 16.24
N HIS A 63 -9.48 -5.58 15.32
CA HIS A 63 -9.55 -4.12 15.53
C HIS A 63 -8.42 -3.50 16.37
N THR A 64 -7.37 -4.25 16.67
CA THR A 64 -6.13 -3.67 17.20
C THR A 64 -5.44 -2.85 16.10
N ASP A 65 -4.86 -1.71 16.48
CA ASP A 65 -4.06 -0.87 15.59
C ASP A 65 -2.87 -1.67 15.02
N VAL A 66 -2.72 -1.67 13.70
CA VAL A 66 -1.63 -2.35 12.99
C VAL A 66 -0.25 -1.77 13.32
N LEU A 67 -0.21 -0.53 13.83
CA LEU A 67 1.00 0.15 14.30
C LEU A 67 1.17 0.08 15.82
N GLY A 68 0.26 -0.60 16.51
CA GLY A 68 0.31 -0.78 17.96
C GLY A 68 1.56 -1.56 18.39
N LEU A 69 2.19 -1.10 19.46
CA LEU A 69 3.15 -1.90 20.23
C LEU A 69 2.33 -2.67 21.27
N PHE A 70 2.52 -3.98 21.31
CA PHE A 70 1.77 -4.96 22.11
C PHE A 70 1.56 -4.53 23.57
#